data_AF-A0A3D3G693-F1
#
_entry.id   AF-A0A3D3G693-F1
#
_cell.length_a   1.000
_cell.length_b   1.000
_cell.length_c   1.000
_cell.angle_alpha   90.00
_cell.angle_beta   90.00
_cell.angle_gamma   90.00
#
_symmetry.space_group_name_H-M   'P 1'
#
loop_
_entity.id
_entity.type
_entity.pdbx_description
1 polymer ?
#
loop_
_entity_poly.entity_id
_entity_poly.type
_entity_poly.pdbx_seq_one_letter_code
_entity_poly.pdbx_strand_id
1 'polypeptide(L)'
;MIYTSITCSKDLEDLFMPITHSASKKLKQDKKRRAQNLKGLASFKAALRTARLTPTPKNLSQAFSQLDQAAKKHLIHKNKAARLKSKLSSKLKDQKSK
;
A
#
# COMPACT_ATOMS: atom_id res chain seq x y z
N MET A 1 -44.52 6.96 10.83
CA MET A 1 -44.23 5.52 10.91
C MET A 1 -44.57 4.87 9.57
N ILE A 2 -43.69 5.01 8.57
CA ILE A 2 -43.71 4.17 7.36
C ILE A 2 -42.25 3.95 6.95
N TYR A 3 -41.69 2.90 7.51
CA TYR A 3 -40.57 2.07 7.09
C TYR A 3 -39.41 2.69 6.26
N THR A 4 -38.30 2.88 6.97
CA THR A 4 -36.93 2.42 6.66
C THR A 4 -36.65 1.81 5.28
N SER A 5 -35.43 2.08 4.80
CA SER A 5 -34.63 1.31 3.82
C SER A 5 -34.55 1.84 2.38
N ILE A 6 -33.79 2.93 2.19
CA ILE A 6 -33.03 3.14 0.94
C ILE A 6 -31.54 3.18 1.29
N THR A 7 -31.07 2.10 1.94
CA THR A 7 -29.68 1.67 1.88
C THR A 7 -29.66 0.34 1.14
N CYS A 8 -30.14 0.31 -0.09
CA CYS A 8 -30.03 -0.86 -0.96
C CYS A 8 -29.32 -0.45 -2.24
N SER A 9 -28.03 -0.14 -2.11
CA SER A 9 -27.11 0.02 -3.23
C SER A 9 -25.75 -0.57 -2.88
N LYS A 10 -25.74 -1.63 -2.05
CA LYS A 10 -24.57 -2.48 -1.80
C LYS A 10 -24.72 -3.89 -2.38
N ASP A 11 -25.92 -4.25 -2.85
CA ASP A 11 -26.21 -5.58 -3.39
C ASP A 11 -26.19 -5.65 -4.93
N LEU A 12 -25.83 -4.57 -5.61
CA LEU A 12 -25.66 -4.52 -7.08
C LEU A 12 -24.21 -4.78 -7.54
N GLU A 13 -23.36 -5.37 -6.69
CA GLU A 13 -21.96 -5.70 -7.04
C GLU A 13 -21.78 -7.12 -7.63
N ASP A 14 -22.83 -7.96 -7.65
CA ASP A 14 -22.70 -9.38 -8.02
C ASP A 14 -23.29 -9.78 -9.40
N LEU A 15 -23.83 -8.85 -10.20
CA LEU A 15 -24.38 -9.19 -11.52
C LEU A 15 -23.34 -9.31 -12.65
N PHE A 16 -22.05 -9.22 -12.34
CA PHE A 16 -20.99 -9.63 -13.26
C PHE A 16 -20.44 -11.00 -12.85
N MET A 17 -21.28 -12.02 -13.01
CA MET A 17 -20.85 -13.41 -12.87
C MET A 17 -19.77 -13.68 -13.92
N PRO A 18 -18.54 -14.09 -13.53
CA PRO A 18 -17.50 -14.42 -14.49
C PRO A 18 -18.01 -15.55 -15.39
N ILE A 19 -18.20 -15.23 -16.67
CA ILE A 19 -18.81 -16.13 -17.67
C ILE A 19 -17.95 -17.40 -17.85
N THR A 20 -16.64 -17.28 -17.65
CA THR A 20 -15.67 -18.38 -17.80
C THR A 20 -15.07 -18.79 -16.46
N HIS A 21 -14.72 -20.09 -16.34
CA HIS A 21 -14.05 -20.62 -15.15
C HIS A 21 -12.71 -19.93 -14.87
N SER A 22 -11.97 -19.51 -15.89
CA SER A 22 -10.70 -18.78 -15.75
C SER A 22 -10.92 -17.40 -15.10
N ALA A 23 -11.97 -16.68 -15.50
CA ALA A 23 -12.33 -15.39 -14.91
C ALA A 23 -12.70 -15.53 -13.42
N SER A 24 -13.49 -16.56 -13.06
CA SER A 24 -13.84 -16.84 -11.65
C SER A 24 -12.60 -17.14 -10.80
N LYS A 25 -11.69 -17.97 -11.32
CA LYS A 25 -10.42 -18.29 -10.65
C LYS A 25 -9.55 -17.05 -10.47
N LYS A 26 -9.44 -16.22 -11.51
CA LYS A 26 -8.66 -14.98 -11.48
C LYS A 26 -9.18 -14.01 -10.42
N LEU A 27 -10.50 -13.81 -10.37
CA LEU A 27 -11.15 -12.95 -9.38
C LEU A 27 -10.84 -13.40 -7.95
N LYS A 28 -10.95 -14.70 -7.65
CA LYS A 28 -10.62 -15.25 -6.32
C LYS A 28 -9.14 -15.02 -5.95
N GLN A 29 -8.24 -15.26 -6.89
CA GLN A 29 -6.80 -15.03 -6.69
C GLN A 29 -6.50 -13.55 -6.45
N ASP A 30 -7.12 -12.65 -7.22
CA ASP A 30 -6.92 -11.21 -7.10
C ASP A 30 -7.46 -10.67 -5.79
N LYS A 31 -8.63 -11.12 -5.33
CA LYS A 31 -9.17 -10.79 -3.99
C LYS A 31 -8.17 -11.16 -2.89
N LYS A 32 -7.63 -12.40 -2.91
CA LYS A 32 -6.64 -12.87 -1.93
C LYS A 32 -5.34 -12.07 -1.98
N ARG A 33 -4.77 -11.87 -3.18
CA ARG A 33 -3.52 -11.11 -3.36
C ARG A 33 -3.68 -9.65 -2.97
N ARG A 34 -4.81 -9.03 -3.31
CA ARG A 34 -5.12 -7.64 -2.95
C ARG A 34 -5.15 -7.46 -1.43
N ALA A 35 -5.84 -8.34 -0.70
CA ALA A 35 -5.90 -8.26 0.77
C ALA A 35 -4.51 -8.33 1.42
N GLN A 36 -3.63 -9.20 0.92
CA GLN A 36 -2.26 -9.32 1.42
C GLN A 36 -1.40 -8.10 1.05
N ASN A 37 -1.49 -7.64 -0.21
CA ASN A 37 -0.73 -6.50 -0.69
C ASN A 37 -1.13 -5.21 0.03
N LEU A 38 -2.41 -4.99 0.31
CA LEU A 38 -2.87 -3.81 1.05
C LEU A 38 -2.22 -3.69 2.43
N LYS A 39 -2.06 -4.81 3.16
CA LYS A 39 -1.36 -4.83 4.47
C LYS A 39 0.10 -4.37 4.33
N GLY A 40 0.82 -4.92 3.35
CA GLY A 40 2.21 -4.54 3.07
C GLY A 40 2.34 -3.09 2.60
N LEU A 41 1.45 -2.63 1.73
CA LEU A 41 1.40 -1.25 1.25
C LEU A 41 1.12 -0.26 2.40
N ALA A 42 0.23 -0.60 3.32
CA ALA A 42 -0.08 0.22 4.48
C ALA A 42 1.13 0.34 5.43
N SER A 43 1.82 -0.78 5.70
CA SER A 43 3.00 -0.80 6.60
C SER A 43 4.09 0.17 6.15
N PHE A 44 4.59 0.04 4.90
CA PHE A 44 5.69 0.91 4.46
C PHE A 44 5.22 2.38 4.29
N LYS A 45 3.95 2.61 3.92
CA LYS A 45 3.38 3.98 3.88
C LYS A 45 3.35 4.62 5.26
N ALA A 46 3.00 3.87 6.30
CA ALA A 46 3.04 4.36 7.68
C ALA A 46 4.48 4.72 8.08
N ALA A 47 5.44 3.83 7.83
CA ALA A 47 6.87 4.08 8.11
C ALA A 47 7.41 5.30 7.32
N LEU A 48 6.96 5.50 6.08
CA LEU A 48 7.31 6.69 5.30
C LEU A 48 6.70 7.98 5.87
N ARG A 49 5.48 7.92 6.42
CA ARG A 49 4.85 9.08 7.06
C ARG A 49 5.59 9.45 8.33
N THR A 50 5.91 8.48 9.19
CA THR A 50 6.64 8.72 10.43
C THR A 50 8.04 9.29 10.15
N ALA A 51 8.79 8.70 9.22
CA ALA A 51 10.12 9.20 8.84
C ALA A 51 10.10 10.63 8.27
N ARG A 52 8.98 11.07 7.67
CA ARG A 52 8.84 12.45 7.17
C ARG A 52 8.48 13.46 8.25
N LEU A 53 7.70 13.04 9.25
CA LEU A 53 7.27 13.90 10.35
C LEU A 53 8.37 14.03 11.41
N THR A 54 8.94 12.89 11.82
CA THR A 54 9.96 12.82 12.87
C THR A 54 11.20 12.09 12.32
N PRO A 55 12.16 12.84 11.74
CA PRO A 55 13.38 12.27 11.16
C PRO A 55 14.36 11.87 12.26
N THR A 56 14.05 10.80 12.99
CA THR A 56 14.97 10.18 13.95
C THR A 56 15.76 9.06 13.26
N PRO A 57 17.00 8.77 13.70
CA PRO A 57 17.81 7.69 13.10
C PRO A 57 17.10 6.33 13.16
N LYS A 58 16.35 6.07 14.22
CA LYS A 58 15.54 4.86 14.40
C LYS A 58 14.42 4.76 13.37
N ASN A 59 13.65 5.83 13.16
CA ASN A 59 12.55 5.85 12.20
C ASN A 59 13.05 5.74 10.75
N LEU A 60 14.21 6.32 10.45
CA LEU A 60 14.85 6.20 9.14
C LEU A 60 15.29 4.77 8.84
N SER A 61 15.97 4.12 9.79
CA SER A 61 16.37 2.72 9.66
C SER A 61 15.16 1.80 9.44
N GLN A 62 14.10 2.01 10.23
CA GLN A 62 12.83 1.27 10.06
C GLN A 62 12.21 1.51 8.68
N ALA A 63 12.15 2.76 8.20
CA ALA A 63 11.60 3.08 6.88
C ALA A 63 12.40 2.43 5.75
N PHE A 64 13.73 2.43 5.82
CA PHE A 64 14.58 1.78 4.81
C PHE A 64 14.39 0.26 4.80
N SER A 65 14.36 -0.38 5.97
CA SER A 65 14.11 -1.82 6.08
C SER A 65 12.75 -2.21 5.48
N GLN A 66 11.68 -1.46 5.79
CA GLN A 66 10.34 -1.72 5.26
C GLN A 66 10.27 -1.51 3.74
N LEU A 67 10.97 -0.51 3.19
CA LEU A 67 11.04 -0.29 1.74
C LEU A 67 11.73 -1.45 1.02
N ASP A 68 12.81 -1.97 1.58
CA ASP A 68 13.56 -3.09 0.99
C ASP A 68 12.79 -4.40 1.06
N GLN A 69 12.10 -4.65 2.17
CA GLN A 69 11.20 -5.80 2.28
C GLN A 69 10.05 -5.71 1.27
N ALA A 70 9.50 -4.52 1.04
CA ALA A 70 8.46 -4.31 0.03
C ALA A 70 8.97 -4.52 -1.40
N ALA A 71 10.22 -4.16 -1.69
CA ALA A 71 10.87 -4.41 -2.97
C ALA A 71 11.16 -5.91 -3.18
N LYS A 72 11.70 -6.59 -2.17
CA LYS A 72 11.97 -8.04 -2.20
C LYS A 72 10.70 -8.86 -2.43
N LYS A 73 9.60 -8.47 -1.81
CA LYS A 73 8.28 -9.09 -1.99
C LYS A 73 7.53 -8.62 -3.25
N HIS A 74 8.18 -7.83 -4.10
CA HIS A 74 7.61 -7.27 -5.34
C HIS A 74 6.31 -6.46 -5.15
N LEU A 75 6.06 -5.89 -3.97
CA LEU A 75 4.95 -4.95 -3.78
C LEU A 75 5.22 -3.61 -4.46
N ILE A 76 6.50 -3.24 -4.56
CA ILE A 76 6.97 -2.06 -5.27
C ILE A 76 8.14 -2.43 -6.17
N HIS A 77 8.28 -1.73 -7.30
CA HIS A 77 9.44 -1.88 -8.18
C HIS A 77 10.72 -1.38 -7.49
N LYS A 78 11.86 -2.02 -7.78
CA LYS A 78 13.18 -1.66 -7.22
C LYS A 78 13.52 -0.18 -7.39
N ASN A 79 13.23 0.40 -8.56
CA ASN A 79 13.47 1.83 -8.83
C ASN A 79 12.59 2.75 -7.97
N LYS A 80 11.37 2.31 -7.62
CA LYS A 80 10.49 3.07 -6.72
C LYS A 80 11.06 3.08 -5.30
N ALA A 81 11.59 1.95 -4.82
CA ALA A 81 12.28 1.88 -3.54
C ALA A 81 13.52 2.78 -3.52
N ALA A 82 14.39 2.67 -4.54
CA ALA A 82 15.59 3.50 -4.68
C ALA A 82 15.27 5.00 -4.70
N ARG A 83 14.25 5.41 -5.47
CA ARG A 83 13.79 6.80 -5.52
C ARG A 83 13.31 7.30 -4.16
N LEU A 84 12.57 6.48 -3.42
CA LEU A 84 12.07 6.86 -2.09
C LEU A 84 13.20 6.99 -1.06
N LYS A 85 14.21 6.11 -1.12
CA LYS A 85 15.42 6.24 -0.29
C LYS A 85 16.18 7.53 -0.60
N SER A 86 16.47 7.77 -1.89
CA SER A 86 17.17 8.97 -2.35
C SER A 86 16.47 10.26 -1.89
N LYS A 87 15.14 10.32 -2.00
CA LYS A 87 14.35 11.49 -1.55
C LYS A 87 14.42 11.71 -0.03
N LEU A 88 14.53 10.66 0.77
CA LEU A 88 14.70 10.81 2.22
C LEU A 88 16.11 11.32 2.54
N SER A 89 17.14 10.79 1.86
CA SER A 89 18.53 11.22 2.03
C SER A 89 18.75 12.67 1.59
N SER A 90 18.17 13.09 0.46
CA SER A 90 18.31 14.47 -0.03
C SER A 90 17.73 15.47 0.98
N LYS A 91 16.54 15.17 1.50
CA LYS A 91 15.87 16.02 2.50
C LYS A 91 16.69 16.21 3.78
N LEU A 92 17.47 15.21 4.18
CA LEU A 92 18.38 15.31 5.33
C LEU A 92 19.62 16.16 5.04
N LYS A 93 20.12 16.13 3.80
CA LYS A 93 21.24 16.97 3.37
C LYS A 93 20.84 18.44 3.38
N ASP A 94 19.65 18.74 2.85
CA ASP A 94 19.10 20.10 2.81
C ASP A 94 18.90 20.68 4.22
N GLN A 95 18.52 19.85 5.20
CA GLN A 95 18.37 20.27 6.61
C GLN A 95 19.70 20.54 7.31
N LYS A 96 20.82 19.96 6.84
CA LYS A 96 22.14 20.17 7.44
C LYS A 96 22.90 21.37 6.88
N SER A 97 22.55 21.87 5.69
CA SER A 97 23.23 23.01 5.07
C SER A 97 22.58 24.36 5.36
N LYS A 98 21.49 24.36 6.14
CA LYS A 98 20.81 25.56 6.63
C LYS A 98 21.13 25.73 8.11
#